data_AF-A0A935JR02-F1
#
_entry.id   AF-A0A935JR02-F1
#
_cell.length_a   1.000
_cell.length_b   1.000
_cell.length_c   1.000
_cell.angle_alpha   90.00
_cell.angle_beta   90.00
_cell.angle_gamma   90.00
#
_symmetry.space_group_name_H-M   'P 1'
#
loop_
_entity.id
_entity.type
_entity.pdbx_description
1 polymer ?
#
loop_
_entity_poly.entity_id
_entity_poly.type
_entity_poly.pdbx_seq_one_letter_code
_entity_poly.pdbx_strand_id
1 'polypeptide(L)'
;MTFSNPDTLTWLCGQSLAHRQEYLDFVYNTSIKYHPLKKLLNLFSLNKSKIMTRIVTGNLIYKTAYNYNPNERVTIKYLGKAFQIGIDEINNDFVENMLLSIGIKKANIIATGGYGSSNHDVVEIFFAYEGTLPQRTVDLWIENQHHAFASYAIVDGLIVPAYMYIKPGLETAINKIVNNYEIKSFLVKPFVIPSVPVSILARNPLNGVLADMRNIPMSYQHVIAFKKLNWERIWYMDAGGRQKMEVRPKNGWVI
;
A
#
# COMPACT_ATOMS: atom_id res chain seq x y z
N MET A 1 4.91 62.35 12.31
CA MET A 1 5.04 61.51 13.53
C MET A 1 4.38 60.17 13.24
N THR A 2 5.01 59.08 13.68
CA THR A 2 4.38 57.91 14.36
C THR A 2 2.92 58.10 14.79
N PHE A 3 1.99 57.13 14.72
CA PHE A 3 1.98 55.71 14.27
C PHE A 3 0.65 55.47 13.47
N SER A 4 0.16 54.30 13.03
CA SER A 4 0.28 52.89 13.48
C SER A 4 0.10 51.88 12.32
N ASN A 5 -0.28 50.63 12.64
CA ASN A 5 -0.47 49.46 11.78
C ASN A 5 -1.56 48.55 12.45
N PRO A 6 -2.05 47.43 11.90
CA PRO A 6 -2.08 46.92 10.51
C PRO A 6 -3.54 47.05 9.96
N ASP A 7 -4.28 46.14 9.29
CA ASP A 7 -4.08 44.72 8.93
C ASP A 7 -4.97 44.22 7.75
N THR A 8 -4.87 42.94 7.41
CA THR A 8 -5.33 42.25 6.18
C THR A 8 -6.84 41.95 6.04
N LEU A 9 -7.36 42.05 4.79
CA LEU A 9 -7.73 40.87 3.96
C LEU A 9 -8.45 41.27 2.64
N THR A 10 -7.79 41.12 1.48
CA THR A 10 -8.48 41.09 0.16
C THR A 10 -7.71 40.33 -0.94
N TRP A 11 -8.40 39.36 -1.55
CA TRP A 11 -8.40 39.01 -2.99
C TRP A 11 -7.24 38.25 -3.70
N LEU A 12 -7.70 37.40 -4.64
CA LEU A 12 -7.08 36.85 -5.87
C LEU A 12 -6.10 35.65 -5.86
N CYS A 13 -6.62 34.54 -6.40
CA CYS A 13 -6.29 33.99 -7.74
C CYS A 13 -4.81 33.89 -8.19
N GLY A 14 -4.44 32.69 -8.68
CA GLY A 14 -3.32 32.51 -9.62
C GLY A 14 -1.96 32.23 -8.99
N GLN A 15 -1.75 31.03 -8.45
CA GLN A 15 -0.40 30.59 -8.08
C GLN A 15 0.42 30.20 -9.33
N SER A 16 1.31 31.11 -9.72
CA SER A 16 2.27 30.94 -10.80
C SER A 16 3.40 29.97 -10.44
N LEU A 17 4.34 29.75 -11.37
CA LEU A 17 5.53 28.90 -11.14
C LEU A 17 6.37 29.32 -9.91
N ALA A 18 6.22 30.57 -9.43
CA ALA A 18 6.93 31.08 -8.25
C ALA A 18 6.76 30.20 -7.01
N HIS A 19 5.55 29.74 -6.71
CA HIS A 19 5.29 28.86 -5.54
C HIS A 19 6.00 27.50 -5.65
N ARG A 20 6.31 27.05 -6.88
CA ARG A 20 7.11 25.85 -7.12
C ARG A 20 8.60 26.12 -6.88
N GLN A 21 9.05 27.32 -7.21
CA GLN A 21 10.42 27.76 -6.96
C GLN A 21 10.67 28.00 -5.46
N GLU A 22 9.79 28.69 -4.75
CA GLU A 22 9.91 28.94 -3.31
C GLU A 22 9.98 27.64 -2.47
N TYR A 23 9.19 26.63 -2.83
CA TYR A 23 9.26 25.32 -2.17
C TYR A 23 10.56 24.58 -2.49
N LEU A 24 11.05 24.67 -3.74
CA LEU A 24 12.35 24.13 -4.13
C LEU A 24 13.50 24.88 -3.43
N ASP A 25 13.43 26.20 -3.30
CA ASP A 25 14.44 27.03 -2.65
C ASP A 25 14.46 26.83 -1.13
N PHE A 26 13.30 26.56 -0.50
CA PHE A 26 13.23 26.14 0.91
C PHE A 26 13.94 24.79 1.13
N VAL A 27 13.66 23.80 0.28
CA VAL A 27 14.33 22.48 0.29
C VAL A 27 15.82 22.61 -0.07
N TYR A 28 16.17 23.50 -0.99
CA TYR A 28 17.55 23.74 -1.41
C TYR A 28 18.35 24.40 -0.28
N ASN A 29 17.86 25.50 0.29
CA ASN A 29 18.55 26.22 1.38
C ASN A 29 18.68 25.38 2.67
N THR A 30 17.74 24.46 2.96
CA THR A 30 17.92 23.48 4.05
C THR A 30 18.91 22.35 3.71
N SER A 31 19.33 22.20 2.45
CA SER A 31 20.32 21.21 2.01
C SER A 31 21.77 21.72 1.93
N ILE A 32 22.01 23.04 1.95
CA ILE A 32 23.36 23.68 1.85
C ILE A 32 24.14 23.54 3.18
N LYS A 33 24.22 22.33 3.72
CA LYS A 33 25.16 21.97 4.80
C LYS A 33 25.87 20.63 4.60
N TYR A 34 25.55 19.86 3.56
CA TYR A 34 26.25 18.62 3.23
C TYR A 34 26.60 18.54 1.73
N HIS A 35 27.87 18.26 1.44
CA HIS A 35 28.46 18.32 0.10
C HIS A 35 28.69 16.94 -0.58
N PRO A 36 27.65 16.09 -0.80
CA PRO A 36 27.75 14.98 -1.76
C PRO A 36 26.80 15.10 -2.97
N LEU A 37 25.90 16.09 -3.01
CA LEU A 37 24.79 16.19 -3.98
C LEU A 37 25.20 16.13 -5.47
N LYS A 38 26.42 16.56 -5.82
CA LYS A 38 26.93 16.49 -7.20
C LYS A 38 27.10 15.06 -7.75
N LYS A 39 27.21 14.05 -6.88
CA LYS A 39 27.15 12.62 -7.27
C LYS A 39 25.71 12.11 -7.47
N LEU A 40 24.72 12.79 -6.89
CA LEU A 40 23.32 12.37 -6.95
C LEU A 40 22.64 12.75 -8.28
N LEU A 41 22.99 13.92 -8.86
CA LEU A 41 22.43 14.38 -10.13
C LEU A 41 22.69 13.41 -11.31
N ASN A 42 23.86 12.77 -11.35
CA ASN A 42 24.19 11.76 -12.37
C ASN A 42 23.44 10.42 -12.20
N LEU A 43 22.68 10.21 -11.13
CA LEU A 43 21.78 9.05 -11.00
C LEU A 43 20.43 9.30 -11.69
N PHE A 44 19.98 10.56 -11.80
CA PHE A 44 18.71 10.89 -12.44
C PHE A 44 18.78 10.79 -13.97
N SER A 45 19.92 11.13 -14.57
CA SER A 45 20.16 11.06 -16.03
C SER A 45 20.40 9.64 -16.56
N LEU A 46 20.45 8.61 -15.69
CA LEU A 46 20.55 7.20 -16.08
C LEU A 46 19.20 6.44 -16.07
N ASN A 47 18.09 7.11 -15.77
CA ASN A 47 16.74 6.56 -15.97
C ASN A 47 16.37 6.51 -17.47
N LYS A 48 17.06 5.64 -18.23
CA LYS A 48 16.43 4.98 -19.38
C LYS A 48 15.11 4.40 -18.91
N SER A 49 14.07 4.49 -19.73
CA SER A 49 12.70 4.08 -19.40
C SER A 49 12.64 2.61 -18.96
N LYS A 50 12.80 2.37 -17.65
CA LYS A 50 12.60 1.07 -17.04
C LYS A 50 11.14 0.71 -17.29
N ILE A 51 10.91 -0.37 -18.03
CA ILE A 51 9.56 -0.95 -18.20
C ILE A 51 9.00 -1.10 -16.79
N MET A 52 7.91 -0.41 -16.48
CA MET A 52 7.35 -0.41 -15.13
C MET A 52 6.78 -1.79 -14.87
N THR A 53 7.58 -2.64 -14.22
CA THR A 53 7.15 -3.96 -13.75
C THR A 53 6.01 -3.75 -12.78
N ARG A 54 4.80 -4.12 -13.19
CA ARG A 54 3.60 -4.00 -12.36
C ARG A 54 3.73 -4.93 -11.17
N ILE A 55 3.20 -4.50 -10.05
CA ILE A 55 3.28 -5.21 -8.77
C ILE A 55 1.97 -5.94 -8.52
N VAL A 56 2.03 -7.23 -8.21
CA VAL A 56 0.88 -7.96 -7.65
C VAL A 56 1.15 -8.18 -6.17
N THR A 57 0.23 -7.74 -5.31
CA THR A 57 0.22 -8.11 -3.88
C THR A 57 -0.98 -8.98 -3.57
N GLY A 58 -0.78 -10.11 -2.92
CA GLY A 58 -1.83 -10.96 -2.35
C GLY A 58 -1.87 -10.84 -0.83
N ASN A 59 -3.07 -10.83 -0.26
CA ASN A 59 -3.28 -10.88 1.18
C ASN A 59 -4.39 -11.88 1.52
N LEU A 60 -4.25 -12.61 2.61
CA LEU A 60 -5.32 -13.36 3.27
C LEU A 60 -5.05 -13.35 4.77
N ILE A 61 -6.07 -12.99 5.56
CA ILE A 61 -6.13 -13.31 6.98
C ILE A 61 -7.47 -13.98 7.20
N TYR A 62 -7.43 -15.19 7.75
CA TYR A 62 -8.59 -15.94 8.16
C TYR A 62 -8.47 -16.25 9.65
N LYS A 63 -9.32 -15.60 10.44
CA LYS A 63 -9.49 -15.81 11.88
C LYS A 63 -10.98 -15.73 12.18
N THR A 64 -11.62 -16.89 12.16
CA THR A 64 -13.03 -17.05 12.56
C THR A 64 -13.09 -17.68 13.95
N ALA A 65 -14.28 -17.94 14.49
CA ALA A 65 -14.43 -18.81 15.64
C ALA A 65 -14.61 -20.26 15.16
N TYR A 66 -13.58 -20.81 14.52
CA TYR A 66 -13.60 -22.14 13.92
C TYR A 66 -12.32 -22.88 14.30
N ASN A 67 -12.36 -23.52 15.48
CA ASN A 67 -11.23 -24.22 16.06
C ASN A 67 -10.66 -25.28 15.10
N TYR A 68 -9.58 -24.95 14.40
CA TYR A 68 -8.85 -25.86 13.53
C TYR A 68 -8.32 -27.07 14.30
N ASN A 69 -8.50 -28.26 13.74
CA ASN A 69 -7.95 -29.48 14.34
C ASN A 69 -6.42 -29.58 14.05
N PRO A 70 -5.61 -30.13 14.96
CA PRO A 70 -4.19 -30.39 14.68
C PRO A 70 -4.02 -31.28 13.44
N ASN A 71 -3.17 -30.87 12.50
CA ASN A 71 -2.97 -31.51 11.19
C ASN A 71 -4.20 -31.47 10.23
N GLU A 72 -5.22 -30.65 10.49
CA GLU A 72 -6.35 -30.47 9.57
C GLU A 72 -5.89 -29.99 8.20
N ARG A 73 -6.44 -30.54 7.11
CA ARG A 73 -6.08 -30.13 5.74
C ARG A 73 -7.02 -29.06 5.22
N VAL A 74 -6.45 -27.93 4.82
CA VAL A 74 -7.15 -26.84 4.12
C VAL A 74 -6.77 -26.81 2.65
N THR A 75 -7.61 -26.19 1.82
CA THR A 75 -7.33 -25.90 0.42
C THR A 75 -7.17 -24.39 0.23
N ILE A 76 -5.97 -23.95 -0.15
CA ILE A 76 -5.75 -22.59 -0.65
C ILE A 76 -6.02 -22.59 -2.16
N LYS A 77 -6.76 -21.61 -2.71
CA LYS A 77 -6.95 -21.46 -4.16
C LYS A 77 -6.50 -20.10 -4.66
N TYR A 78 -5.74 -20.10 -5.75
CA TYR A 78 -5.23 -18.89 -6.39
C TYR A 78 -5.02 -19.10 -7.89
N LEU A 79 -5.43 -18.12 -8.71
CA LEU A 79 -5.30 -18.13 -10.18
C LEU A 79 -5.75 -19.45 -10.83
N GLY A 80 -6.85 -20.02 -10.35
CA GLY A 80 -7.45 -21.26 -10.88
C GLY A 80 -6.75 -22.56 -10.45
N LYS A 81 -5.67 -22.51 -9.66
CA LYS A 81 -5.08 -23.70 -9.02
C LYS A 81 -5.51 -23.82 -7.57
N ALA A 82 -5.52 -25.05 -7.06
CA ALA A 82 -5.89 -25.41 -5.71
C ALA A 82 -4.75 -26.20 -5.03
N PHE A 83 -4.50 -25.91 -3.77
CA PHE A 83 -3.34 -26.38 -3.00
C PHE A 83 -3.80 -26.93 -1.66
N GLN A 84 -3.79 -28.26 -1.51
CA GLN A 84 -4.09 -28.91 -0.24
C GLN A 84 -2.85 -28.98 0.65
N ILE A 85 -2.97 -28.48 1.88
CA ILE A 85 -1.89 -28.41 2.86
C ILE A 85 -2.46 -28.56 4.28
N GLY A 86 -1.69 -29.12 5.22
CA GLY A 86 -2.02 -29.09 6.64
C GLY A 86 -1.97 -27.67 7.20
N ILE A 87 -2.90 -27.34 8.09
CA ILE A 87 -3.03 -26.00 8.70
C ILE A 87 -1.71 -25.52 9.32
N ASP A 88 -1.03 -26.40 10.06
CA ASP A 88 0.26 -26.14 10.73
C ASP A 88 1.48 -26.20 9.78
N GLU A 89 1.30 -26.56 8.50
CA GLU A 89 2.36 -26.61 7.49
C GLU A 89 2.46 -25.28 6.68
N ILE A 90 1.49 -24.36 6.83
CA ILE A 90 1.44 -23.11 6.06
C ILE A 90 2.57 -22.16 6.53
N ASN A 91 3.58 -22.00 5.69
CA ASN A 91 4.78 -21.18 5.94
C ASN A 91 5.22 -20.40 4.69
N ASN A 92 6.33 -19.65 4.80
CA ASN A 92 6.86 -18.85 3.69
C ASN A 92 7.24 -19.68 2.45
N ASP A 93 7.74 -20.90 2.67
CA ASP A 93 8.18 -21.81 1.60
C ASP A 93 6.98 -22.44 0.88
N PHE A 94 5.89 -22.74 1.59
CA PHE A 94 4.62 -23.11 0.97
C PHE A 94 4.10 -21.99 0.06
N VAL A 95 4.04 -20.75 0.57
CA VAL A 95 3.56 -19.59 -0.20
C VAL A 95 4.46 -19.33 -1.42
N GLU A 96 5.77 -19.57 -1.31
CA GLU A 96 6.67 -19.51 -2.46
C GLU A 96 6.40 -20.64 -3.47
N ASN A 97 6.36 -21.90 -3.03
CA ASN A 97 6.11 -23.04 -3.93
C ASN A 97 4.75 -22.95 -4.62
N MET A 98 3.74 -22.41 -3.94
CA MET A 98 2.45 -22.05 -4.54
C MET A 98 2.64 -21.09 -5.74
N LEU A 99 3.38 -19.99 -5.56
CA LEU A 99 3.67 -19.02 -6.62
C LEU A 99 4.52 -19.60 -7.77
N LEU A 100 5.53 -20.41 -7.44
CA LEU A 100 6.34 -21.10 -8.44
C LEU A 100 5.48 -22.05 -9.29
N SER A 101 4.56 -22.80 -8.66
CA SER A 101 3.71 -23.78 -9.34
C SER A 101 2.66 -23.18 -10.28
N ILE A 102 2.21 -21.93 -10.05
CA ILE A 102 1.35 -21.19 -11.00
C ILE A 102 2.15 -20.52 -12.13
N GLY A 103 3.48 -20.63 -12.11
CA GLY A 103 4.37 -20.10 -13.16
C GLY A 103 5.02 -18.75 -12.86
N ILE A 104 4.91 -18.21 -11.64
CA ILE A 104 5.69 -17.02 -11.25
C ILE A 104 7.15 -17.45 -11.09
N LYS A 105 8.06 -16.78 -11.80
CA LYS A 105 9.50 -17.07 -11.70
C LYS A 105 10.03 -16.61 -10.34
N LYS A 106 10.90 -17.40 -9.69
CA LYS A 106 11.58 -17.04 -8.42
C LYS A 106 12.16 -15.62 -8.43
N ALA A 107 12.78 -15.21 -9.53
CA ALA A 107 13.36 -13.87 -9.69
C ALA A 107 12.35 -12.71 -9.64
N ASN A 108 11.07 -12.98 -9.93
CA ASN A 108 9.97 -12.02 -9.84
C ASN A 108 9.35 -11.97 -8.43
N ILE A 109 9.61 -12.95 -7.56
CA ILE A 109 9.04 -12.99 -6.21
C ILE A 109 9.79 -11.99 -5.33
N ILE A 110 9.06 -11.02 -4.78
CA ILE A 110 9.60 -9.89 -4.00
C ILE A 110 9.59 -10.20 -2.51
N ALA A 111 8.54 -10.88 -2.05
CA ALA A 111 8.35 -11.34 -0.68
C ALA A 111 7.26 -12.44 -0.62
N THR A 112 7.41 -13.37 0.32
CA THR A 112 6.37 -14.30 0.78
C THR A 112 6.28 -14.23 2.30
N GLY A 113 5.07 -14.41 2.82
CA GLY A 113 4.78 -14.55 4.23
C GLY A 113 3.67 -15.57 4.38
N GLY A 114 3.91 -16.64 5.15
CA GLY A 114 2.91 -17.66 5.43
C GLY A 114 2.95 -18.06 6.89
N TYR A 115 1.78 -18.16 7.50
CA TYR A 115 1.59 -18.75 8.81
C TYR A 115 0.21 -19.39 8.87
N GLY A 116 0.14 -20.64 9.29
CA GLY A 116 -1.10 -21.28 9.72
C GLY A 116 -0.85 -22.00 11.03
N SER A 117 -1.85 -22.05 11.90
CA SER A 117 -1.74 -22.77 13.16
C SER A 117 -3.10 -23.18 13.70
N SER A 118 -3.24 -24.46 14.03
CA SER A 118 -4.38 -25.01 14.77
C SER A 118 -4.45 -24.42 16.18
N ASN A 119 -3.31 -24.34 16.88
CA ASN A 119 -3.21 -23.80 18.24
C ASN A 119 -3.58 -22.30 18.37
N HIS A 120 -3.38 -21.49 17.33
CA HIS A 120 -3.69 -20.05 17.33
C HIS A 120 -4.95 -19.66 16.54
N ASP A 121 -5.64 -20.66 16.00
CA ASP A 121 -6.87 -20.56 15.21
C ASP A 121 -6.83 -19.52 14.08
N VAL A 122 -5.79 -19.60 13.24
CA VAL A 122 -5.48 -18.54 12.27
C VAL A 122 -4.75 -19.04 11.03
N VAL A 123 -5.04 -18.39 9.90
CA VAL A 123 -4.17 -18.39 8.70
C VAL A 123 -3.85 -16.95 8.29
N GLU A 124 -2.58 -16.68 8.02
CA GLU A 124 -2.03 -15.44 7.49
C GLU A 124 -1.18 -15.75 6.25
N ILE A 125 -1.54 -15.17 5.10
CA ILE A 125 -0.74 -15.25 3.87
C ILE A 125 -0.56 -13.85 3.31
N PHE A 126 0.69 -13.51 2.99
CA PHE A 126 1.08 -12.36 2.18
C PHE A 126 1.98 -12.83 1.04
N PHE A 127 1.84 -12.21 -0.14
CA PHE A 127 2.87 -12.29 -1.16
C PHE A 127 2.96 -11.02 -1.99
N ALA A 128 4.13 -10.80 -2.58
CA ALA A 128 4.36 -9.76 -3.58
C ALA A 128 5.23 -10.30 -4.72
N TYR A 129 4.85 -10.04 -5.97
CA TYR A 129 5.66 -10.42 -7.14
C TYR A 129 5.49 -9.45 -8.32
N GLU A 130 6.53 -9.35 -9.17
CA GLU A 130 6.48 -8.60 -10.43
C GLU A 130 5.67 -9.37 -11.48
N GLY A 131 4.56 -8.79 -11.96
CA GLY A 131 3.69 -9.43 -12.93
C GLY A 131 2.35 -8.72 -13.11
N THR A 132 1.37 -9.45 -13.63
CA THR A 132 -0.01 -8.97 -13.81
C THR A 132 -1.01 -10.05 -13.41
N LEU A 133 -2.28 -9.68 -13.38
CA LEU A 133 -3.43 -10.57 -13.19
C LEU A 133 -4.36 -10.40 -14.41
N PRO A 134 -5.18 -11.43 -14.74
CA PRO A 134 -6.16 -11.36 -15.85
C PRO A 134 -7.26 -10.32 -15.62
N GLN A 135 -7.48 -9.91 -14.38
CA GLN A 135 -8.34 -8.80 -13.97
C GLN A 135 -7.60 -7.94 -12.95
N ARG A 136 -8.08 -6.73 -12.63
CA ARG A 136 -7.41 -5.84 -11.65
C ARG A 136 -7.27 -6.48 -10.26
N THR A 137 -8.23 -7.32 -9.90
CA THR A 137 -8.28 -8.10 -8.67
C THR A 137 -8.58 -9.55 -9.03
N VAL A 138 -7.97 -10.51 -8.32
CA VAL A 138 -8.28 -11.94 -8.42
C VAL A 138 -8.33 -12.52 -7.02
N ASP A 139 -9.31 -13.36 -6.74
CA ASP A 139 -9.51 -13.92 -5.42
C ASP A 139 -8.35 -14.85 -4.99
N LEU A 140 -8.06 -14.81 -3.69
CA LEU A 140 -7.22 -15.75 -2.97
C LEU A 140 -8.11 -16.39 -1.89
N TRP A 141 -8.46 -17.66 -2.09
CA TRP A 141 -9.40 -18.37 -1.22
C TRP A 141 -8.67 -19.27 -0.22
N ILE A 142 -9.28 -19.44 0.96
CA ILE A 142 -9.09 -20.60 1.83
C ILE A 142 -10.42 -21.36 1.96
N GLU A 143 -10.35 -22.68 1.89
CA GLU A 143 -11.46 -23.59 2.13
C GLU A 143 -11.05 -24.67 3.13
N ASN A 144 -11.89 -24.89 4.14
CA ASN A 144 -11.80 -26.01 5.08
C ASN A 144 -13.12 -26.81 5.05
N GLN A 145 -13.34 -27.73 6.00
CA GLN A 145 -14.52 -28.61 5.97
C GLN A 145 -15.85 -27.88 6.22
N HIS A 146 -15.82 -26.64 6.74
CA HIS A 146 -17.00 -25.89 7.18
C HIS A 146 -17.19 -24.55 6.47
N HIS A 147 -16.11 -23.93 6.00
CA HIS A 147 -16.09 -22.57 5.49
C HIS A 147 -15.25 -22.43 4.21
N ALA A 148 -15.75 -21.59 3.30
CA ALA A 148 -15.00 -21.01 2.19
C ALA A 148 -14.89 -19.50 2.38
N PHE A 149 -13.68 -18.94 2.29
CA PHE A 149 -13.43 -17.50 2.50
C PHE A 149 -12.53 -16.92 1.42
N ALA A 150 -13.00 -15.84 0.80
CA ALA A 150 -12.24 -15.07 -0.18
C ALA A 150 -11.53 -13.87 0.46
N SER A 151 -10.25 -13.75 0.15
CA SER A 151 -9.52 -12.48 0.14
C SER A 151 -9.01 -12.25 -1.29
N TYR A 152 -8.08 -11.31 -1.52
CA TYR A 152 -7.74 -10.86 -2.89
C TYR A 152 -6.24 -10.68 -3.11
N ALA A 153 -5.83 -10.87 -4.36
CA ALA A 153 -4.61 -10.29 -4.92
C ALA A 153 -4.97 -9.14 -5.89
N ILE A 154 -4.15 -8.09 -5.91
CA ILE A 154 -4.42 -6.84 -6.64
C ILE A 154 -3.19 -6.39 -7.41
N VAL A 155 -3.38 -5.93 -8.66
CA VAL A 155 -2.32 -5.30 -9.46
C VAL A 155 -2.22 -3.80 -9.16
N ASP A 156 -0.99 -3.31 -8.97
CA ASP A 156 -0.64 -1.94 -8.52
C ASP A 156 -1.35 -1.55 -7.21
N GLY A 157 -1.72 -2.55 -6.42
CA GLY A 157 -2.31 -2.42 -5.09
C GLY A 157 -1.34 -2.77 -3.97
N LEU A 158 -1.70 -2.40 -2.75
CA LEU A 158 -1.08 -2.87 -1.52
C LEU A 158 -2.12 -2.93 -0.40
N ILE A 159 -2.56 -4.13 -0.03
CA ILE A 159 -3.39 -4.33 1.17
C ILE A 159 -2.48 -4.78 2.32
N VAL A 160 -2.47 -4.02 3.41
CA VAL A 160 -1.77 -4.35 4.65
C VAL A 160 -2.83 -4.62 5.73
N PRO A 161 -3.27 -5.88 5.89
CA PRO A 161 -4.16 -6.29 6.98
C PRO A 161 -3.37 -6.56 8.27
N ALA A 162 -4.11 -6.87 9.34
CA ALA A 162 -3.59 -6.96 10.70
C ALA A 162 -2.90 -8.31 11.01
N TYR A 163 -1.78 -8.58 10.33
CA TYR A 163 -0.98 -9.78 10.56
C TYR A 163 -0.38 -9.79 11.98
N MET A 164 -0.63 -10.84 12.74
CA MET A 164 -0.10 -11.05 14.08
C MET A 164 1.23 -11.82 14.04
N TYR A 165 1.36 -12.80 13.14
CA TYR A 165 2.41 -13.81 13.16
C TYR A 165 3.44 -13.61 12.04
N ILE A 166 3.02 -13.26 10.81
CA ILE A 166 3.97 -13.00 9.70
C ILE A 166 4.64 -11.60 9.75
N LYS A 167 4.63 -10.92 10.90
CA LYS A 167 5.20 -9.57 11.08
C LYS A 167 6.70 -9.46 10.74
N PRO A 168 7.60 -10.39 11.17
CA PRO A 168 9.03 -10.22 10.97
C PRO A 168 9.42 -10.14 9.49
N GLY A 169 10.05 -9.04 9.09
CA GLY A 169 10.47 -8.78 7.70
C GLY A 169 9.36 -8.26 6.76
N LEU A 170 8.08 -8.35 7.13
CA LEU A 170 6.99 -7.83 6.32
C LEU A 170 7.08 -6.30 6.14
N GLU A 171 7.49 -5.56 7.18
CA GLU A 171 7.73 -4.12 7.07
C GLU A 171 8.84 -3.81 6.07
N THR A 172 9.90 -4.62 6.01
CA THR A 172 10.97 -4.51 5.02
C THR A 172 10.45 -4.79 3.60
N ALA A 173 9.58 -5.78 3.44
CA ALA A 173 8.92 -6.07 2.17
C ALA A 173 8.00 -4.92 1.72
N ILE A 174 7.15 -4.40 2.61
CA ILE A 174 6.26 -3.25 2.36
C ILE A 174 7.09 -2.02 1.95
N ASN A 175 8.13 -1.68 2.71
CA ASN A 175 9.03 -0.56 2.40
C ASN A 175 9.74 -0.76 1.05
N LYS A 176 10.24 -1.96 0.76
CA LYS A 176 10.80 -2.32 -0.55
C LYS A 176 9.77 -2.13 -1.67
N ILE A 177 8.50 -2.48 -1.45
CA ILE A 177 7.42 -2.33 -2.44
C ILE A 177 7.14 -0.84 -2.70
N VAL A 178 6.77 -0.05 -1.68
CA VAL A 178 6.41 1.36 -1.86
C VAL A 178 7.59 2.22 -2.36
N ASN A 179 8.83 1.82 -2.06
CA ASN A 179 10.03 2.53 -2.51
C ASN A 179 10.54 2.10 -3.90
N ASN A 180 9.94 1.10 -4.55
CA ASN A 180 10.33 0.66 -5.90
C ASN A 180 9.21 0.73 -6.94
N TYR A 181 7.97 0.39 -6.58
CA TYR A 181 6.84 0.29 -7.51
C TYR A 181 5.92 1.52 -7.48
N GLU A 182 4.96 1.59 -8.40
CA GLU A 182 3.86 2.57 -8.37
C GLU A 182 2.65 1.93 -7.70
N ILE A 183 2.09 2.58 -6.67
CA ILE A 183 0.93 2.07 -5.92
C ILE A 183 -0.28 2.97 -6.18
N LYS A 184 -1.31 2.41 -6.84
CA LYS A 184 -2.57 3.08 -7.22
C LYS A 184 -3.74 2.69 -6.33
N SER A 185 -3.56 1.78 -5.38
CA SER A 185 -4.55 1.47 -4.35
C SER A 185 -3.85 0.99 -3.10
N PHE A 186 -4.16 1.53 -1.93
CA PHE A 186 -3.72 0.96 -0.67
C PHE A 186 -4.84 0.88 0.35
N LEU A 187 -4.76 -0.15 1.20
CA LEU A 187 -5.77 -0.43 2.21
C LEU A 187 -5.10 -0.89 3.51
N VAL A 188 -5.19 -0.08 4.57
CA VAL A 188 -4.72 -0.47 5.91
C VAL A 188 -5.90 -1.09 6.68
N LYS A 189 -5.78 -2.37 7.04
CA LYS A 189 -6.81 -3.15 7.77
C LYS A 189 -6.25 -3.62 9.12
N PRO A 190 -7.12 -3.84 10.11
CA PRO A 190 -7.50 -2.90 11.16
C PRO A 190 -6.38 -2.36 12.08
N PHE A 191 -5.09 -2.50 11.77
CA PHE A 191 -4.03 -1.87 12.58
C PHE A 191 -3.87 -0.37 12.28
N VAL A 192 -3.62 0.39 13.34
CA VAL A 192 -3.20 1.80 13.27
C VAL A 192 -1.72 1.85 12.84
N ILE A 193 -1.44 2.33 11.63
CA ILE A 193 -0.05 2.67 11.24
C ILE A 193 0.22 4.15 11.58
N PRO A 194 1.43 4.53 12.03
CA PRO A 194 1.68 5.86 12.61
C PRO A 194 1.58 7.02 11.61
N SER A 195 1.75 6.75 10.30
CA SER A 195 1.66 7.75 9.23
C SER A 195 1.40 7.08 7.88
N VAL A 196 1.00 7.86 6.87
CA VAL A 196 1.01 7.41 5.47
C VAL A 196 2.47 7.20 5.03
N PRO A 197 2.83 6.06 4.42
CA PRO A 197 4.17 5.84 3.88
C PRO A 197 4.57 6.95 2.90
N VAL A 198 5.64 7.69 3.24
CA VAL A 198 6.02 8.94 2.55
C VAL A 198 6.22 8.73 1.04
N SER A 199 6.68 7.57 0.60
CA SER A 199 6.85 7.24 -0.81
C SER A 199 5.55 7.12 -1.61
N ILE A 200 4.41 6.80 -0.99
CA ILE A 200 3.09 6.85 -1.67
C ILE A 200 2.72 8.30 -2.02
N LEU A 201 3.10 9.26 -1.18
CA LEU A 201 2.92 10.69 -1.44
C LEU A 201 3.99 11.24 -2.38
N ALA A 202 5.28 11.00 -2.07
CA ALA A 202 6.42 11.58 -2.76
C ALA A 202 6.62 11.06 -4.20
N ARG A 203 6.14 9.85 -4.52
CA ARG A 203 6.13 9.34 -5.92
C ARG A 203 4.99 9.94 -6.76
N ASN A 204 4.08 10.70 -6.14
CA ASN A 204 2.97 11.42 -6.78
C ASN A 204 2.22 10.60 -7.86
N PRO A 205 1.79 9.35 -7.58
CA PRO A 205 1.02 8.55 -8.54
C PRO A 205 -0.30 9.24 -8.89
N LEU A 206 -0.37 9.79 -10.10
CA LEU A 206 -1.54 10.50 -10.59
C LEU A 206 -2.64 9.50 -10.95
N ASN A 207 -3.88 9.83 -10.57
CA ASN A 207 -5.05 8.99 -10.82
C ASN A 207 -4.98 7.63 -10.10
N GLY A 208 -4.51 7.61 -8.84
CA GLY A 208 -4.78 6.49 -7.94
C GLY A 208 -6.28 6.30 -7.70
N VAL A 209 -6.69 5.16 -7.14
CA VAL A 209 -8.11 4.75 -7.11
C VAL A 209 -8.68 4.61 -5.70
N LEU A 210 -7.87 4.17 -4.74
CA LEU A 210 -8.32 3.97 -3.36
C LEU A 210 -7.18 4.23 -2.38
N ALA A 211 -7.25 5.33 -1.64
CA ALA A 211 -6.45 5.57 -0.45
C ALA A 211 -7.35 5.29 0.77
N ASP A 212 -7.11 4.20 1.50
CA ASP A 212 -7.79 3.97 2.78
C ASP A 212 -6.82 4.16 3.96
N MET A 213 -6.99 5.32 4.58
CA MET A 213 -6.21 5.86 5.68
C MET A 213 -7.01 5.86 7.00
N ARG A 214 -8.16 5.18 7.07
CA ARG A 214 -9.00 5.17 8.30
C ARG A 214 -8.27 4.70 9.54
N ASN A 215 -7.29 3.83 9.37
CA ASN A 215 -6.43 3.33 10.44
C ASN A 215 -5.05 4.04 10.41
N ILE A 216 -5.06 5.36 10.20
CA ILE A 216 -3.89 6.23 10.29
C ILE A 216 -4.29 7.47 11.12
N PRO A 217 -3.58 7.79 12.22
CA PRO A 217 -3.88 8.97 13.04
C PRO A 217 -3.78 10.25 12.21
N MET A 218 -4.67 11.20 12.48
CA MET A 218 -4.70 12.51 11.79
C MET A 218 -4.81 12.44 10.26
N SER A 219 -5.29 11.34 9.68
CA SER A 219 -5.32 11.11 8.22
C SER A 219 -6.08 12.17 7.41
N TYR A 220 -6.97 12.94 8.03
CA TYR A 220 -7.56 14.15 7.43
C TYR A 220 -6.52 15.13 6.87
N GLN A 221 -5.32 15.22 7.47
CA GLN A 221 -4.22 16.08 7.02
C GLN A 221 -3.70 15.70 5.62
N HIS A 222 -3.82 14.43 5.23
CA HIS A 222 -3.35 13.94 3.93
C HIS A 222 -4.41 14.04 2.81
N VAL A 223 -5.68 14.33 3.13
CA VAL A 223 -6.78 14.33 2.15
C VAL A 223 -6.52 15.32 1.00
N ILE A 224 -6.06 16.55 1.30
CA ILE A 224 -5.76 17.56 0.28
C ILE A 224 -4.61 17.10 -0.65
N ALA A 225 -3.63 16.33 -0.14
CA ALA A 225 -2.58 15.77 -0.98
C ALA A 225 -3.13 14.70 -1.93
N PHE A 226 -3.94 13.76 -1.45
CA PHE A 226 -4.57 12.74 -2.31
C PHE A 226 -5.57 13.33 -3.32
N LYS A 227 -6.24 14.45 -2.99
CA LYS A 227 -7.05 15.24 -3.93
C LYS A 227 -6.18 15.85 -5.04
N LYS A 228 -5.04 16.48 -4.69
CA LYS A 228 -4.05 17.01 -5.65
C LYS A 228 -3.45 15.92 -6.56
N LEU A 229 -3.33 14.69 -6.06
CA LEU A 229 -2.93 13.50 -6.87
C LEU A 229 -4.07 12.90 -7.71
N ASN A 230 -5.25 13.51 -7.70
CA ASN A 230 -6.45 13.10 -8.44
C ASN A 230 -6.98 11.70 -8.10
N TRP A 231 -6.85 11.25 -6.85
CA TRP A 231 -7.26 9.89 -6.45
C TRP A 231 -8.79 9.72 -6.47
N GLU A 232 -9.32 8.55 -6.89
CA GLU A 232 -10.77 8.39 -7.09
C GLU A 232 -11.60 8.26 -5.80
N ARG A 233 -11.04 7.61 -4.78
CA ARG A 233 -11.70 7.38 -3.48
C ARG A 233 -10.69 7.57 -2.35
N ILE A 234 -11.08 8.35 -1.34
CA ILE A 234 -10.26 8.68 -0.18
C ILE A 234 -11.08 8.35 1.07
N TRP A 235 -10.69 7.29 1.78
CA TRP A 235 -11.21 6.92 3.09
C TRP A 235 -10.22 7.39 4.17
N TYR A 236 -10.71 8.02 5.23
CA TYR A 236 -9.87 8.61 6.27
C TYR A 236 -10.60 8.76 7.62
N MET A 237 -9.86 9.11 8.66
CA MET A 237 -10.39 9.50 9.97
C MET A 237 -10.34 11.03 10.10
N ASP A 238 -11.47 11.66 10.44
CA ASP A 238 -11.51 13.10 10.68
C ASP A 238 -10.97 13.50 12.06
N ALA A 239 -10.82 14.81 12.30
CA ALA A 239 -10.29 15.35 13.55
C ALA A 239 -11.17 15.03 14.79
N GLY A 240 -12.42 14.57 14.60
CA GLY A 240 -13.30 14.07 15.66
C GLY A 240 -13.31 12.53 15.78
N GLY A 241 -12.35 11.84 15.17
CA GLY A 241 -12.23 10.38 15.20
C GLY A 241 -13.21 9.64 14.28
N ARG A 242 -14.01 10.33 13.45
CA ARG A 242 -15.06 9.70 12.65
C ARG A 242 -14.51 9.23 11.31
N GLN A 243 -14.85 8.01 10.91
CA GLN A 243 -14.52 7.50 9.58
C GLN A 243 -15.33 8.25 8.51
N LYS A 244 -14.65 8.72 7.46
CA LYS A 244 -15.26 9.38 6.30
C LYS A 244 -14.74 8.79 4.99
N MET A 245 -15.58 8.88 3.96
CA MET A 245 -15.25 8.61 2.57
C MET A 245 -15.53 9.86 1.76
N GLU A 246 -14.58 10.27 0.93
CA GLU A 246 -14.83 11.12 -0.22
C GLU A 246 -14.63 10.34 -1.52
N VAL A 247 -15.47 10.63 -2.52
CA VAL A 247 -15.37 10.06 -3.87
C VAL A 247 -15.22 11.22 -4.85
N ARG A 248 -14.28 11.12 -5.79
CA ARG A 248 -13.94 12.19 -6.74
C ARG A 248 -15.19 12.61 -7.54
N PRO A 249 -15.61 13.88 -7.51
CA PRO A 249 -16.68 14.37 -8.37
C PRO A 249 -16.35 14.21 -9.86
N LYS A 250 -17.38 14.15 -10.72
CA LYS A 250 -17.21 14.03 -12.18
C LYS A 250 -16.36 15.16 -12.78
N ASN A 251 -16.38 16.33 -12.15
CA ASN A 251 -15.66 17.54 -12.58
C ASN A 251 -14.26 17.65 -11.97
N GLY A 252 -13.75 16.61 -11.32
CA GLY A 252 -12.50 16.64 -10.54
C GLY A 252 -12.72 17.06 -9.08
N TRP A 253 -11.62 17.18 -8.34
CA TRP A 253 -11.64 17.59 -6.94
C TRP A 253 -11.69 19.12 -6.79
N VAL A 254 -12.48 19.58 -5.82
CA VAL A 254 -12.27 20.90 -5.20
C VAL A 254 -11.11 20.75 -4.19
N ILE A 255 -10.18 21.69 -4.22
CA ILE A 255 -8.88 21.68 -3.50
C ILE A 255 -8.81 22.90 -2.59
#